data_AF-A0A843BWY8-F1
#
_entry.id   AF-A0A843BWY8-F1
#
_cell.length_a   1.000
_cell.length_b   1.000
_cell.length_c   1.000
_cell.angle_alpha   90.00
_cell.angle_beta   90.00
_cell.angle_gamma   90.00
#
_symmetry.space_group_name_H-M   'P 1'
#
loop_
_entity.id
_entity.type
_entity.pdbx_description
1 polymer ?
#
loop_
_entity_poly.entity_id
_entity_poly.type
_entity_poly.pdbx_seq_one_letter_code
_entity_poly.pdbx_strand_id
1 'polypeptide(L)'
;VILPKGKIAIPIECAVLPSKLVIGDYVTMFLDNKEVIERIEVNGIDEINKVITIFSDREVLEKIRGSKAKLVIALPISVPKPPAISVEHKSGSINKFKIQRILESLNKIGISEELANKVGINVQIKLNKMDPPVSTATIKKVIITELKKENPEAAKMLNKQKNWK
;
A
#
# COMPACT_ATOMS: atom_id res chain seq x y z
N VAL A 1 0.05 2.55 15.89
CA VAL A 1 -0.91 2.01 14.89
C VAL A 1 -2.22 2.76 15.04
N ILE A 2 -2.80 3.28 13.95
CA ILE A 2 -4.07 4.03 13.99
C ILE A 2 -5.19 3.08 13.56
N LEU A 3 -6.22 2.90 14.40
CA LEU A 3 -7.40 2.10 14.07
C LEU A 3 -8.20 2.80 12.96
N PRO A 4 -8.43 2.15 11.80
CA PRO A 4 -9.24 2.74 10.73
C PRO A 4 -10.70 2.96 11.15
N LYS A 5 -11.33 4.02 10.63
CA LYS A 5 -12.73 4.31 10.90
C LYS A 5 -13.62 3.15 10.46
N GLY A 6 -14.51 2.69 11.34
CA GLY A 6 -15.44 1.59 11.07
C GLY A 6 -14.87 0.18 11.30
N LYS A 7 -13.58 0.07 11.66
CA LYS A 7 -12.96 -1.20 12.06
C LYS A 7 -12.92 -1.35 13.58
N ILE A 8 -12.80 -2.58 14.04
CA ILE A 8 -12.67 -2.97 15.43
C ILE A 8 -11.30 -3.60 15.62
N ALA A 9 -10.60 -3.21 16.69
CA ALA A 9 -9.39 -3.90 17.12
C ALA A 9 -9.77 -5.14 17.93
N ILE A 10 -9.35 -6.31 17.48
CA ILE A 10 -9.66 -7.58 18.12
C ILE A 10 -8.37 -8.22 18.60
N PRO A 11 -8.17 -8.31 19.93
CA PRO A 11 -7.05 -9.06 20.49
C PRO A 11 -7.35 -10.56 20.41
N ILE A 12 -6.35 -11.35 19.99
CA ILE A 12 -6.43 -12.79 19.89
C ILE A 12 -5.27 -13.38 20.70
N GLU A 13 -5.63 -14.07 21.78
CA GLU A 13 -4.68 -14.80 22.60
C GLU A 13 -4.21 -16.07 21.88
N CYS A 14 -2.90 -16.28 21.85
CA CYS A 14 -2.26 -17.43 21.25
C CYS A 14 -1.60 -18.28 22.33
N ALA A 15 -1.82 -19.59 22.32
CA ALA A 15 -1.07 -20.51 23.21
C ALA A 15 0.44 -20.46 22.91
N VAL A 16 0.77 -20.39 21.62
CA VAL A 16 2.12 -20.21 21.08
C VAL A 16 2.03 -19.16 19.99
N LEU A 17 2.80 -18.08 20.11
CA LEU A 17 2.93 -17.11 19.03
C LEU A 17 3.70 -17.74 17.85
N PRO A 18 3.24 -17.55 16.60
CA PRO A 18 4.02 -17.91 15.43
C PRO A 18 5.41 -17.25 15.48
N SER A 19 6.46 -18.03 15.24
CA SER A 19 7.83 -17.53 15.29
C SER A 19 8.07 -16.47 14.21
N LYS A 20 8.76 -15.38 14.57
CA LYS A 20 9.10 -14.26 13.66
C LYS A 20 7.89 -13.52 13.08
N LEU A 21 6.73 -13.62 13.72
CA LEU A 21 5.58 -12.82 13.34
C LEU A 21 5.91 -11.33 13.52
N VAL A 22 5.64 -10.53 12.51
CA VAL A 22 5.78 -9.08 12.59
C VAL A 22 4.48 -8.37 12.21
N ILE A 23 4.33 -7.13 12.66
CA ILE A 23 3.21 -6.28 12.24
C ILE A 23 3.25 -6.12 10.71
N GLY A 24 2.09 -6.32 10.07
CA GLY A 24 1.94 -6.32 8.61
C GLY A 24 1.95 -7.72 7.98
N ASP A 25 2.31 -8.76 8.74
CA ASP A 25 2.17 -10.15 8.28
C ASP A 25 0.70 -10.53 8.16
N TYR A 26 0.40 -11.47 7.26
CA TYR A 26 -0.93 -12.02 7.09
C TYR A 26 -1.04 -13.40 7.74
N VAL A 27 -2.05 -13.56 8.59
CA VAL A 27 -2.38 -14.82 9.25
C VAL A 27 -3.66 -15.42 8.70
N THR A 28 -3.74 -16.74 8.76
CA THR A 28 -5.00 -17.48 8.61
C THR A 28 -5.32 -18.17 9.93
N MET A 29 -6.53 -17.96 10.42
CA MET A 29 -7.01 -18.48 11.69
C MET A 29 -8.02 -19.59 11.46
N PHE A 30 -7.79 -20.75 12.05
CA PHE A 30 -8.72 -21.86 12.09
C PHE A 30 -9.35 -21.92 13.46
N LEU A 31 -10.68 -21.78 13.53
CA LEU A 31 -11.43 -21.77 14.78
C LEU A 31 -11.98 -23.17 15.10
N ASP A 32 -12.22 -23.43 16.39
CA ASP A 32 -12.80 -24.71 16.84
C ASP A 32 -14.22 -24.96 16.31
N ASN A 33 -14.95 -23.89 15.97
CA ASN A 33 -16.26 -23.96 15.32
C ASN A 33 -16.19 -24.34 13.82
N LYS A 34 -15.00 -24.72 13.30
CA LYS A 34 -14.69 -25.03 11.90
C LYS A 34 -14.73 -23.84 10.94
N GLU A 35 -14.94 -22.63 11.43
CA GLU A 35 -14.77 -21.45 10.60
C GLU A 35 -13.28 -21.15 10.36
N VAL A 36 -13.01 -20.58 9.20
CA VAL A 36 -11.67 -20.15 8.80
C VAL A 36 -11.72 -18.68 8.48
N ILE A 37 -10.74 -17.93 8.99
CA ILE A 37 -10.56 -16.54 8.61
C ILE A 37 -9.22 -16.39 7.94
N GLU A 38 -9.27 -16.12 6.65
CA GLU A 38 -8.10 -16.08 5.79
C GLU A 38 -7.56 -14.66 5.64
N ARG A 39 -6.25 -14.56 5.49
CA ARG A 39 -5.53 -13.34 5.09
C ARG A 39 -5.90 -12.11 5.93
N ILE A 40 -5.83 -12.25 7.24
CA ILE A 40 -5.94 -11.11 8.16
C ILE A 40 -4.56 -10.53 8.45
N GLU A 41 -4.42 -9.23 8.29
CA GLU A 41 -3.20 -8.51 8.66
C GLU A 41 -3.05 -8.41 10.18
N VAL A 42 -1.85 -8.66 10.68
CA VAL A 42 -1.49 -8.46 12.08
C VAL A 42 -1.16 -6.99 12.30
N ASN A 43 -1.94 -6.31 13.14
CA ASN A 43 -1.79 -4.89 13.44
C ASN A 43 -1.11 -4.62 14.79
N GLY A 44 -0.91 -5.63 15.63
CA GLY A 44 -0.18 -5.52 16.88
C GLY A 44 0.27 -6.89 17.39
N ILE A 45 1.37 -6.91 18.13
CA ILE A 45 1.92 -8.11 18.74
C ILE A 45 2.37 -7.76 20.15
N ASP A 46 1.86 -8.52 21.13
CA ASP A 46 2.33 -8.54 22.50
C ASP A 46 3.00 -9.89 22.74
N GLU A 47 4.34 -9.90 22.72
CA GLU A 47 5.13 -11.12 22.90
C GLU A 47 5.03 -11.68 24.32
N ILE A 48 4.83 -10.82 25.33
CA ILE A 48 4.78 -11.20 26.74
C ILE A 48 3.50 -11.97 27.01
N ASN A 49 2.36 -11.39 26.61
CA ASN A 49 1.05 -11.98 26.82
C ASN A 49 0.62 -12.92 25.69
N LYS A 50 1.46 -13.09 24.66
CA LYS A 50 1.19 -13.90 23.46
C LYS A 50 -0.10 -13.50 22.74
N VAL A 51 -0.31 -12.19 22.58
CA VAL A 51 -1.51 -11.65 21.94
C VAL A 51 -1.16 -11.06 20.58
N ILE A 52 -1.97 -11.38 19.57
CA ILE A 52 -1.95 -10.66 18.28
C ILE A 52 -3.18 -9.79 18.18
N THR A 53 -3.04 -8.58 17.67
CA THR A 53 -4.16 -7.66 17.43
C THR A 53 -4.41 -7.57 15.94
N ILE A 54 -5.67 -7.75 15.55
CA ILE A 54 -6.12 -7.62 14.17
C ILE A 54 -7.19 -6.53 14.06
N PHE A 55 -7.29 -5.88 12.91
CA PHE A 55 -8.38 -4.97 12.60
C PHE A 55 -9.37 -5.63 11.67
N SER A 56 -10.64 -5.67 12.07
CA SER A 56 -11.67 -6.31 11.26
C SER A 56 -13.03 -5.62 11.39
N ASP A 57 -13.97 -6.07 10.57
CA ASP A 57 -15.37 -5.63 10.62
C ASP A 57 -16.14 -6.36 11.70
N ARG A 58 -17.29 -5.80 12.09
CA ARG A 58 -18.17 -6.38 13.12
C ARG A 58 -18.60 -7.81 12.80
N GLU A 59 -18.80 -8.15 11.53
CA GLU A 59 -19.17 -9.50 11.10
C GLU A 59 -18.14 -10.55 11.50
N VAL A 60 -16.84 -10.22 11.39
CA VAL A 60 -15.76 -11.12 11.80
C VAL A 60 -15.71 -11.24 13.31
N LEU A 61 -15.95 -10.15 14.04
CA LEU A 61 -16.07 -10.20 15.49
C LEU A 61 -17.16 -11.17 15.94
N GLU A 62 -18.35 -11.13 15.34
CA GLU A 62 -19.44 -12.04 15.71
C GLU A 62 -19.10 -13.51 15.39
N LYS A 63 -18.37 -13.79 14.31
CA LYS A 63 -17.87 -15.14 13.96
C LYS A 63 -16.91 -15.71 15.00
N ILE A 64 -16.00 -14.87 15.51
CA ILE A 64 -14.96 -15.32 16.46
C ILE A 64 -15.36 -15.21 17.92
N ARG A 65 -16.49 -14.56 18.22
CA ARG A 65 -16.91 -14.29 19.58
C ARG A 65 -17.11 -15.58 20.36
N GLY A 66 -16.32 -15.77 21.42
CA GLY A 66 -16.38 -16.95 22.27
C GLY A 66 -15.79 -18.21 21.64
N SER A 67 -15.24 -18.12 20.42
CA SER A 67 -14.56 -19.22 19.74
C SER A 67 -13.08 -19.22 20.11
N LYS A 68 -12.52 -20.42 20.35
CA LYS A 68 -11.07 -20.58 20.49
C LYS A 68 -10.44 -20.80 19.12
N ALA A 69 -9.30 -20.14 18.89
CA ALA A 69 -8.48 -20.41 17.72
C ALA A 69 -7.68 -21.70 17.96
N LYS A 70 -7.86 -22.68 17.07
CA LYS A 70 -7.17 -23.97 17.11
C LYS A 70 -5.76 -23.89 16.53
N LEU A 71 -5.62 -23.10 15.47
CA LEU A 71 -4.36 -22.91 14.76
C LEU A 71 -4.32 -21.53 14.13
N VAL A 72 -3.24 -20.80 14.40
CA VAL A 72 -2.91 -19.55 13.71
C VAL A 72 -1.71 -19.84 12.82
N ILE A 73 -1.90 -19.82 11.51
CA ILE A 73 -0.81 -19.95 10.54
C ILE A 73 -0.44 -18.55 10.09
N ALA A 74 0.75 -18.09 10.47
CA ALA A 74 1.38 -16.95 9.83
C ALA A 74 1.95 -17.43 8.50
N LEU A 75 1.27 -17.07 7.41
CA LEU A 75 1.85 -17.30 6.10
C LEU A 75 2.87 -16.18 5.90
N PRO A 76 4.14 -16.48 5.55
CA PRO A 76 5.06 -15.48 5.03
C PRO A 76 4.58 -15.07 3.64
N ILE A 77 3.43 -14.41 3.57
CA ILE A 77 2.97 -13.77 2.37
C ILE A 77 3.76 -12.49 2.37
N SER A 78 4.82 -12.45 1.56
CA SER A 78 5.36 -11.20 1.10
C SER A 78 4.17 -10.47 0.48
N VAL A 79 3.58 -9.53 1.22
CA VAL A 79 2.51 -8.68 0.73
C VAL A 79 3.05 -8.16 -0.58
N PRO A 80 2.38 -8.42 -1.72
CA PRO A 80 2.80 -7.82 -2.96
C PRO A 80 2.92 -6.35 -2.65
N LYS A 81 4.14 -5.79 -2.73
CA LYS A 81 4.35 -4.35 -2.60
C LYS A 81 3.20 -3.68 -3.33
N PRO A 82 2.49 -2.72 -2.70
CA PRO A 82 1.25 -2.15 -3.23
C PRO A 82 1.39 -2.00 -4.73
N PRO A 83 0.43 -2.58 -5.50
CA PRO A 83 0.65 -2.96 -6.89
C PRO A 83 1.31 -1.79 -7.58
N ALA A 84 2.52 -2.04 -8.07
CA ALA A 84 3.29 -1.02 -8.73
C ALA A 84 2.37 -0.33 -9.75
N ILE A 85 2.19 0.98 -9.56
CA ILE A 85 1.13 1.79 -10.17
C ILE A 85 0.86 1.27 -11.57
N SER A 86 -0.31 0.70 -11.79
CA SER A 86 -0.65 0.14 -13.10
C SER A 86 -1.15 1.29 -13.97
N VAL A 87 -0.53 1.50 -15.12
CA VAL A 87 -0.83 2.63 -16.01
C VAL A 87 -1.59 2.15 -17.22
N GLU A 88 -2.77 2.71 -17.41
CA GLU A 88 -3.51 2.54 -18.66
C GLU A 88 -2.99 3.53 -19.71
N HIS A 89 -2.47 2.97 -20.81
CA HIS A 89 -2.10 3.74 -21.99
C HIS A 89 -3.32 4.03 -22.86
N LYS A 90 -3.22 5.02 -23.74
CA LYS A 90 -4.29 5.35 -24.71
C LYS A 90 -4.71 4.17 -25.61
N SER A 91 -3.86 3.15 -25.73
CA SER A 91 -4.11 1.88 -26.44
C SER A 91 -4.91 0.86 -25.62
N GLY A 92 -5.28 1.16 -24.38
CA GLY A 92 -5.93 0.21 -23.45
C GLY A 92 -4.98 -0.78 -22.78
N SER A 93 -3.68 -0.77 -23.12
CA SER A 93 -2.69 -1.63 -22.47
C SER A 93 -2.36 -1.14 -21.06
N ILE A 94 -2.37 -2.06 -20.09
CA ILE A 94 -2.04 -1.80 -18.69
C ILE A 94 -0.61 -2.26 -18.41
N ASN A 95 0.27 -1.34 -17.99
CA ASN A 95 1.68 -1.61 -17.70
C ASN A 95 2.07 -1.19 -16.28
N LYS A 96 3.07 -1.88 -15.70
CA LYS A 96 3.68 -1.48 -14.43
C LYS A 96 4.46 -0.16 -14.59
N PHE A 97 4.08 0.87 -13.84
CA PHE A 97 4.78 2.16 -13.81
C PHE A 97 6.12 2.03 -13.08
N LYS A 98 7.16 2.68 -13.63
CA LYS A 98 8.46 2.83 -12.98
C LYS A 98 8.71 4.31 -12.72
N ILE A 99 8.93 4.68 -11.46
CA ILE A 99 9.28 6.06 -11.04
C ILE A 99 10.49 6.58 -11.81
N GLN A 100 11.42 5.70 -12.18
CA GLN A 100 12.61 6.06 -12.94
C GLN A 100 12.30 6.82 -14.24
N ARG A 101 11.14 6.55 -14.86
CA ARG A 101 10.67 7.32 -16.04
C ARG A 101 10.34 8.78 -15.72
N ILE A 102 9.91 9.07 -14.49
CA ILE A 102 9.72 10.45 -13.99
C ILE A 102 11.08 11.13 -13.87
N LEU A 103 12.03 10.49 -13.19
CA LEU A 103 13.36 11.03 -12.98
C LEU A 103 14.07 11.34 -14.32
N GLU A 104 14.02 10.40 -15.26
CA GLU A 104 14.53 10.60 -16.62
C GLU A 104 13.84 11.78 -17.33
N SER A 105 12.53 11.95 -17.14
CA SER A 105 11.77 13.05 -17.75
C SER A 105 12.15 14.40 -17.12
N LEU A 106 12.39 14.45 -15.82
CA LEU A 106 12.79 15.66 -15.09
C LEU A 106 14.24 16.05 -15.41
N ASN A 107 15.14 15.07 -15.50
CA ASN A 107 16.54 15.31 -15.89
C ASN A 107 16.62 15.86 -17.34
N LYS A 108 15.78 15.37 -18.26
CA LYS A 108 15.70 15.88 -19.65
C LYS A 108 15.29 17.35 -19.76
N ILE A 109 14.59 17.89 -18.76
CA ILE A 109 14.21 19.31 -18.71
C ILE A 109 15.15 20.13 -17.81
N GLY A 110 16.31 19.59 -17.43
CA GLY A 110 17.34 20.32 -16.69
C GLY A 110 17.10 20.43 -15.18
N ILE A 111 16.23 19.60 -14.60
CA ILE A 111 16.05 19.55 -13.14
C ILE A 111 17.22 18.81 -12.50
N SER A 112 17.74 19.32 -11.39
CA SER A 112 18.81 18.67 -10.62
C SER A 112 18.33 17.33 -10.04
N GLU A 113 19.25 16.39 -9.88
CA GLU A 113 18.93 15.05 -9.38
C GLU A 113 18.26 15.08 -7.99
N GLU A 114 18.72 15.96 -7.11
CA GLU A 114 18.15 16.15 -5.77
C GLU A 114 16.68 16.60 -5.83
N LEU A 115 16.39 17.59 -6.69
CA LEU A 115 15.03 18.09 -6.88
C LEU A 115 14.15 17.07 -7.61
N ALA A 116 14.70 16.35 -8.60
CA ALA A 116 14.00 15.29 -9.30
C ALA A 116 13.60 14.15 -8.35
N ASN A 117 14.49 13.75 -7.44
CA ASN A 117 14.23 12.75 -6.41
C ASN A 117 13.15 13.21 -5.43
N LYS A 118 13.23 14.46 -4.94
CA LYS A 118 12.21 15.05 -4.07
C LYS A 118 10.82 15.05 -4.73
N VAL A 119 10.73 15.49 -5.98
CA VAL A 119 9.48 15.48 -6.76
C VAL A 119 9.00 14.04 -7.02
N GLY A 120 9.91 13.12 -7.37
CA GLY A 120 9.61 11.72 -7.61
C GLY A 120 9.00 11.01 -6.40
N ILE A 121 9.54 11.25 -5.20
CA ILE A 121 9.02 10.71 -3.93
C ILE A 121 7.60 11.25 -3.66
N ASN A 122 7.40 12.55 -3.79
CA ASN A 122 6.09 13.18 -3.56
C ASN A 122 5.02 12.69 -4.54
N VAL A 123 5.40 12.51 -5.81
CA VAL A 123 4.53 11.93 -6.83
C VAL A 123 4.18 10.49 -6.48
N GLN A 124 5.15 9.67 -6.07
CA GLN A 124 4.91 8.28 -5.68
C GLN A 124 3.94 8.18 -4.49
N ILE A 125 4.12 9.01 -3.46
CA ILE A 125 3.23 9.05 -2.28
C ILE A 125 1.80 9.37 -2.70
N LYS A 126 1.61 10.30 -3.65
CA LYS A 126 0.27 10.64 -4.15
C LYS A 126 -0.35 9.54 -5.01
N LEU A 127 0.43 8.91 -5.87
CA LEU A 127 -0.06 7.83 -6.73
C LEU A 127 -0.39 6.56 -5.95
N ASN A 128 0.34 6.26 -4.87
CA ASN A 128 0.03 5.15 -3.96
C ASN A 128 -1.31 5.30 -3.22
N LYS A 129 -1.86 6.51 -3.18
CA LYS A 129 -3.18 6.80 -2.56
C LYS A 129 -4.33 6.73 -3.58
N MET A 130 -4.05 6.43 -4.84
CA MET A 130 -5.05 6.33 -5.91
C MET A 130 -5.36 4.86 -6.21
N ASP A 131 -6.62 4.57 -6.49
CA ASP A 131 -7.04 3.25 -6.95
C ASP A 131 -6.49 2.98 -8.36
N PRO A 132 -5.74 1.88 -8.58
CA PRO A 132 -5.26 1.52 -9.91
C PRO A 132 -6.38 0.91 -10.79
N PRO A 133 -6.29 1.01 -12.14
CA PRO A 133 -5.20 1.62 -12.90
C PRO A 133 -5.29 3.15 -12.97
N VAL A 134 -4.13 3.81 -12.96
CA VAL A 134 -4.04 5.27 -13.07
C VAL A 134 -3.67 5.64 -14.50
N SER A 135 -4.46 6.48 -15.16
CA SER A 135 -4.15 6.92 -16.53
C SER A 135 -2.83 7.70 -16.61
N THR A 136 -2.11 7.56 -17.74
CA THR A 136 -0.92 8.38 -18.05
C THR A 136 -1.17 9.89 -17.89
N ALA A 137 -2.38 10.36 -18.21
CA ALA A 137 -2.78 11.75 -18.08
C ALA A 137 -2.87 12.19 -16.60
N THR A 138 -3.42 11.33 -15.73
CA THR A 138 -3.50 11.58 -14.29
C THR A 138 -2.09 11.65 -13.70
N ILE A 139 -1.21 10.72 -14.06
CA ILE A 139 0.18 10.72 -13.57
C ILE A 139 0.91 11.99 -14.01
N LYS A 140 0.77 12.40 -15.29
CA LYS A 140 1.37 13.66 -15.78
C LYS A 140 0.87 14.87 -15.00
N LYS A 141 -0.43 14.94 -14.70
CA LYS A 141 -1.01 16.02 -13.87
C LYS A 141 -0.41 16.06 -12.47
N VAL A 142 -0.24 14.90 -11.83
CA VAL A 142 0.37 14.81 -10.48
C VAL A 142 1.82 15.30 -10.51
N ILE A 143 2.61 14.91 -11.52
CA ILE A 143 3.99 15.38 -11.69
C ILE A 143 4.04 16.89 -11.87
N ILE A 144 3.22 17.45 -12.77
CA ILE A 144 3.17 18.91 -13.00
C ILE A 144 2.77 19.64 -11.72
N THR A 145 1.82 19.09 -10.96
CA THR A 145 1.34 19.71 -9.72
C THR A 145 2.42 19.77 -8.66
N GLU A 146 3.17 18.67 -8.47
CA GLU A 146 4.28 18.65 -7.51
C GLU A 146 5.48 19.46 -7.99
N LEU A 147 5.82 19.37 -9.28
CA LEU A 147 6.92 20.16 -9.85
C LEU A 147 6.62 21.66 -9.78
N LYS A 148 5.35 22.10 -9.95
CA LYS A 148 4.98 23.51 -9.89
C LYS A 148 5.22 24.14 -8.51
N LYS A 149 5.21 23.34 -7.43
CA LYS A 149 5.49 23.83 -6.07
C LYS A 149 6.96 24.19 -5.87
N GLU A 150 7.84 23.47 -6.55
CA GLU A 150 9.29 23.60 -6.37
C GLU A 150 9.94 24.40 -7.51
N ASN A 151 9.50 24.19 -8.76
CA ASN A 151 10.00 24.87 -9.95
C ASN A 151 8.84 25.12 -10.95
N PRO A 152 8.16 26.28 -10.88
CA PRO A 152 7.05 26.64 -11.75
C PRO A 152 7.42 26.72 -13.23
N GLU A 153 8.66 27.07 -13.56
CA GLU A 153 9.12 27.21 -14.95
C GLU A 153 9.31 25.84 -15.61
N ALA A 154 9.97 24.91 -14.92
CA ALA A 154 10.11 23.53 -15.36
C ALA A 154 8.75 22.84 -15.51
N ALA A 155 7.79 23.15 -14.62
CA ALA A 155 6.41 22.66 -14.74
C ALA A 155 5.71 23.17 -16.02
N LYS A 156 5.95 24.42 -16.43
CA LYS A 156 5.44 24.97 -17.71
C LYS A 156 6.09 24.27 -18.90
N MET A 157 7.39 23.99 -18.86
CA MET A 157 8.11 23.27 -19.93
C MET A 157 7.58 21.84 -20.09
N LEU A 158 7.39 21.12 -18.98
CA LEU A 158 6.83 19.77 -18.97
C LEU A 158 5.37 19.73 -19.45
N ASN A 159 4.57 20.75 -19.12
CA ASN A 159 3.19 20.85 -19.58
C ASN A 159 3.10 21.02 -21.11
N LYS A 160 4.00 21.80 -21.71
CA LYS A 160 4.07 22.02 -23.18
C LYS A 160 4.49 20.78 -23.97
N GLN A 161 5.10 19.77 -23.35
CA GLN A 161 5.43 18.53 -24.04
C GLN A 161 4.18 17.70 -24.37
N LYS A 162 3.81 17.62 -25.65
CA LYS A 162 2.63 16.88 -26.13
C LYS A 162 2.67 15.38 -25.85
N ASN A 163 3.85 14.77 -25.83
CA ASN A 163 4.04 13.33 -25.69
C ASN A 163 4.90 13.01 -24.47
N TRP A 164 4.24 12.73 -23.34
CA TRP A 164 4.89 12.06 -22.22
C TRP A 164 4.77 10.56 -22.49
N LYS A 165 5.82 9.99 -23.10
CA LYS A 165 5.86 8.58 -23.53
C LYS A 165 6.42 7.69 -22.43
#